data_AF-A0AAD9X7H7-F1
#
_entry.id   AF-A0AAD9X7H7-F1
#
_cell.length_a   1.000
_cell.length_b   1.000
_cell.length_c   1.000
_cell.angle_alpha   90.00
_cell.angle_beta   90.00
_cell.angle_gamma   90.00
#
_symmetry.space_group_name_H-M   'P 1'
#
loop_
_entity.id
_entity.type
_entity.pdbx_description
1 polymer ?
#
loop_
_entity_poly.entity_id
_entity_poly.type
_entity_poly.pdbx_seq_one_letter_code
_entity_poly.pdbx_strand_id
1 'polypeptide(L)'
;MDLSDKEEFLKEFGADYGYPDGPKSVDEIRATEFKRLENGTVYLDHAGATLYSELQMEAVFRDLTANVYGNPHSQSDTSSATSDIVREARQQVLDYCNASPKDYRCIFTSGATAALKLVGEAFPWSHQSSFTYTMENHNSVLGIREYALSQGAAAFAIDIEEAVHNDSLSKTPMTSMNVALHPVQRRNKIQFTDGEPTGNAHNLFAFPSECNFSGSKFNLDLVNIMKKNPARILESSPYHEDCWMVLIDAAKGCATQPPDLSKYPADFVVVSFYKIFGYPTGLGALIIRNDAAKLLKKTYFSGGTVAASIADIDFVRRRQGIEELFEDGTASFLSIASVRHGFNIINSLTVSAILRHTASLATYVRKTLLTLRHENGASVCTLYGSSPSKVPFEESGPVVTFNLKRSDGSWFGYREVEKLASLSGIQLRDAFAIPVHVQNILACLTWIFSRT
;
A
#
# COMPACT_ATOMS: atom_id res chain seq x y z
N MET A 1 22.56 12.68 -18.20
CA MET A 1 22.75 13.82 -17.28
C MET A 1 24.10 14.39 -17.64
N ASP A 2 24.19 15.67 -17.98
CA ASP A 2 25.48 16.33 -18.15
C ASP A 2 26.22 16.28 -16.80
N LEU A 3 27.54 16.19 -16.79
CA LEU A 3 28.33 16.09 -15.55
C LEU A 3 28.03 17.30 -14.62
N SER A 4 27.72 18.46 -15.21
CA SER A 4 27.33 19.68 -14.50
C SER A 4 26.03 19.53 -13.70
N ASP A 5 25.01 18.86 -14.24
CA ASP A 5 23.69 18.75 -13.58
C ASP A 5 23.75 17.82 -12.36
N LYS A 6 24.56 16.75 -12.46
CA LYS A 6 24.79 15.83 -11.34
C LYS A 6 25.56 16.53 -10.22
N GLU A 7 26.56 17.35 -10.56
CA GLU A 7 27.29 18.13 -9.57
C GLU A 7 26.40 19.15 -8.84
N GLU A 8 25.50 19.83 -9.55
CA GLU A 8 24.53 20.74 -8.93
C GLU A 8 23.56 19.99 -8.01
N PHE A 9 23.02 18.86 -8.47
CA PHE A 9 22.19 17.99 -7.64
C PHE A 9 22.92 17.54 -6.36
N LEU A 10 24.18 17.12 -6.47
CA LEU A 10 24.96 16.66 -5.32
C LEU A 10 25.35 17.80 -4.35
N LYS A 11 25.46 19.05 -4.82
CA LYS A 11 25.67 20.20 -3.93
C LYS A 11 24.48 20.44 -3.02
N GLU A 12 23.26 20.23 -3.52
CA GLU A 12 22.03 20.44 -2.75
C GLU A 12 21.62 19.20 -1.94
N PHE A 13 21.69 18.01 -2.54
CA PHE A 13 21.11 16.77 -2.01
C PHE A 13 22.15 15.71 -1.63
N GLY A 14 23.45 15.97 -1.77
CA GLY A 14 24.50 14.96 -1.61
C GLY A 14 24.53 14.26 -0.25
N ALA A 15 24.09 14.92 0.83
CA ALA A 15 24.00 14.32 2.17
C ALA A 15 22.89 13.27 2.28
N ASP A 16 21.80 13.44 1.53
CA ASP A 16 20.62 12.57 1.54
C ASP A 16 20.59 11.60 0.36
N TYR A 17 21.44 11.81 -0.64
CA TYR A 17 21.50 11.00 -1.84
C TYR A 17 22.35 9.74 -1.64
N GLY A 18 21.66 8.61 -1.61
CA GLY A 18 22.27 7.28 -1.68
C GLY A 18 22.33 6.59 -0.34
N TYR A 19 23.30 5.70 -0.17
CA TYR A 19 23.37 4.76 0.95
C TYR A 19 24.77 4.83 1.59
N PRO A 20 25.07 5.89 2.36
CA PRO A 20 26.42 6.12 2.90
C PRO A 20 26.88 5.00 3.85
N ASP A 21 25.95 4.41 4.62
CA ASP A 21 26.20 3.25 5.48
C ASP A 21 25.93 1.91 4.76
N GLY A 22 25.57 1.98 3.47
CA GLY A 22 25.28 0.81 2.63
C GLY A 22 26.55 0.15 2.10
N PRO A 23 26.45 -1.09 1.60
CA PRO A 23 27.62 -1.85 1.13
C PRO A 23 28.23 -1.31 -0.16
N LYS A 24 27.50 -0.47 -0.90
CA LYS A 24 27.86 0.09 -2.21
C LYS A 24 27.21 1.46 -2.39
N SER A 25 27.85 2.32 -3.16
CA SER A 25 27.24 3.57 -3.65
C SER A 25 26.09 3.29 -4.63
N VAL A 26 25.22 4.27 -4.87
CA VAL A 26 24.12 4.15 -5.83
C VAL A 26 24.62 3.82 -7.24
N ASP A 27 25.71 4.45 -7.68
CA ASP A 27 26.30 4.21 -8.99
C ASP A 27 26.83 2.77 -9.10
N GLU A 28 27.48 2.24 -8.06
CA GLU A 28 27.93 0.85 -8.01
C GLU A 28 26.77 -0.14 -7.96
N ILE A 29 25.71 0.13 -7.19
CA ILE A 29 24.49 -0.71 -7.16
C ILE A 29 23.88 -0.77 -8.56
N ARG A 30 23.73 0.37 -9.23
CA ARG A 30 23.18 0.43 -10.60
C ARG A 30 24.03 -0.36 -11.58
N ALA A 31 25.35 -0.15 -11.57
CA ALA A 31 26.28 -0.79 -12.49
C ALA A 31 26.46 -2.29 -12.23
N THR A 32 26.30 -2.76 -10.98
CA THR A 32 26.55 -4.17 -10.64
C THR A 32 25.28 -5.01 -10.52
N GLU A 33 24.15 -4.41 -10.15
CA GLU A 33 22.92 -5.15 -9.80
C GLU A 33 21.72 -4.82 -10.69
N PHE A 34 21.81 -3.79 -11.54
CA PHE A 34 20.76 -3.39 -12.47
C PHE A 34 21.30 -3.16 -13.89
N LYS A 35 22.26 -3.98 -14.35
CA LYS A 35 22.94 -3.84 -15.66
C LYS A 35 21.96 -3.81 -16.84
N ARG A 36 20.82 -4.50 -16.69
CA ARG A 36 19.73 -4.46 -17.68
C ARG A 36 19.16 -3.06 -17.98
N LEU A 37 19.46 -2.06 -17.14
CA LEU A 37 19.11 -0.65 -17.36
C LEU A 37 20.19 0.14 -18.12
N GLU A 38 21.38 -0.43 -18.38
CA GLU A 38 22.49 0.25 -19.08
C GLU A 38 22.19 0.55 -20.55
N ASN A 39 21.14 -0.06 -21.13
CA ASN A 39 20.68 0.21 -22.49
C ASN A 39 19.98 1.58 -22.68
N GLY A 40 20.09 2.49 -21.71
CA GLY A 40 19.48 3.82 -21.73
C GLY A 40 18.07 3.89 -21.13
N THR A 41 17.57 2.80 -20.54
CA THR A 41 16.23 2.80 -19.92
C THR A 41 16.23 3.53 -18.57
N VAL A 42 15.39 4.56 -18.46
CA VAL A 42 15.10 5.27 -17.19
C VAL A 42 13.75 4.79 -16.67
N TYR A 43 13.78 3.87 -15.70
CA TYR A 43 12.56 3.30 -15.13
C TYR A 43 12.01 4.18 -14.01
N LEU A 44 10.81 4.77 -14.19
CA LEU A 44 10.14 5.63 -13.20
C LEU A 44 8.76 5.10 -12.80
N ASP A 45 8.47 3.82 -13.07
CA ASP A 45 7.19 3.16 -12.71
C ASP A 45 7.25 2.37 -11.38
N HIS A 46 8.05 2.86 -10.41
CA HIS A 46 8.23 2.16 -9.12
C HIS A 46 6.97 2.13 -8.24
N ALA A 47 6.03 3.07 -8.41
CA ALA A 47 4.73 3.03 -7.72
C ALA A 47 3.86 1.85 -8.20
N GLY A 48 4.11 1.43 -9.43
CA GLY A 48 3.49 0.29 -10.06
C GLY A 48 4.02 -1.04 -9.58
N ALA A 49 5.28 -1.28 -9.91
CA ALA A 49 6.10 -2.41 -9.50
C ALA A 49 7.54 -1.92 -9.40
N THR A 50 8.29 -2.32 -8.38
CA THR A 50 9.72 -2.02 -8.37
C THR A 50 10.51 -3.13 -9.06
N LEU A 51 11.78 -2.84 -9.35
CA LEU A 51 12.70 -3.77 -9.98
C LEU A 51 13.37 -4.64 -8.91
N TYR A 52 13.57 -5.93 -9.20
CA TYR A 52 14.44 -6.81 -8.41
C TYR A 52 15.91 -6.63 -8.80
N SER A 53 16.84 -6.85 -7.88
CA SER A 53 18.28 -6.75 -8.22
C SER A 53 18.83 -8.08 -8.76
N GLU A 54 19.91 -8.05 -9.54
CA GLU A 54 20.62 -9.27 -9.96
C GLU A 54 21.10 -10.07 -8.75
N LEU A 55 21.62 -9.37 -7.73
CA LEU A 55 22.04 -9.97 -6.47
C LEU A 55 20.91 -10.74 -5.78
N GLN A 56 19.68 -10.20 -5.79
CA GLN A 56 18.52 -10.89 -5.25
C GLN A 56 18.26 -12.20 -5.99
N MET A 57 18.27 -12.16 -7.33
CA MET A 57 17.95 -13.32 -8.16
C MET A 57 19.03 -14.39 -8.08
N GLU A 58 20.31 -14.00 -7.99
CA GLU A 58 21.41 -14.92 -7.76
C GLU A 58 21.29 -15.64 -6.40
N ALA A 59 20.91 -14.91 -5.35
CA ALA A 59 20.68 -15.49 -4.02
C ALA A 59 19.51 -16.47 -4.03
N VAL A 60 18.39 -16.09 -4.65
CA VAL A 60 17.22 -16.97 -4.83
C VAL A 60 17.59 -18.21 -5.63
N PHE A 61 18.29 -18.06 -6.76
CA PHE A 61 18.69 -19.19 -7.60
C PHE A 61 19.59 -20.15 -6.84
N ARG A 62 20.57 -19.64 -6.10
CA ARG A 62 21.47 -20.45 -5.27
C ARG A 62 20.71 -21.20 -4.18
N ASP A 63 19.78 -20.54 -3.50
CA ASP A 63 18.95 -21.14 -2.45
C ASP A 63 18.09 -22.28 -3.01
N LEU A 64 17.35 -22.02 -4.08
CA LEU A 64 16.45 -23.01 -4.69
C LEU A 64 17.16 -24.18 -5.35
N THR A 65 18.43 -24.03 -5.75
CA THR A 65 19.24 -25.12 -6.33
C THR A 65 20.03 -25.90 -5.29
N ALA A 66 20.35 -25.29 -4.15
CA ALA A 66 21.07 -25.94 -3.06
C ALA A 66 20.14 -26.69 -2.08
N ASN A 67 18.87 -26.28 -1.98
CA ASN A 67 17.91 -26.79 -1.01
C ASN A 67 16.75 -27.55 -1.67
N VAL A 68 16.21 -28.55 -0.97
CA VAL A 68 15.02 -29.31 -1.40
C VAL A 68 13.82 -28.87 -0.59
N TYR A 69 12.90 -28.17 -1.24
CA TYR A 69 11.67 -27.67 -0.63
C TYR A 69 10.49 -28.59 -0.93
N GLY A 70 9.91 -29.18 0.13
CA GLY A 70 8.67 -29.96 0.06
C GLY A 70 7.42 -29.12 0.34
N ASN A 71 6.25 -29.63 -0.05
CA ASN A 71 4.97 -29.01 0.33
C ASN A 71 4.82 -29.07 1.87
N PRO A 72 4.62 -27.94 2.58
CA PRO A 72 4.61 -27.86 4.04
C PRO A 72 3.47 -28.64 4.72
N HIS A 73 2.48 -29.14 3.96
CA HIS A 73 1.42 -29.98 4.50
C HIS A 73 1.77 -31.49 4.56
N SER A 74 2.97 -31.87 4.10
CA SER A 74 3.44 -33.28 4.12
C SER A 74 4.14 -33.62 5.44
N GLN A 75 4.29 -34.92 5.74
CA GLN A 75 5.02 -35.43 6.91
C GLN A 75 6.40 -35.95 6.48
N SER A 76 7.28 -35.05 6.05
CA SER A 76 8.66 -35.36 5.62
C SER A 76 9.65 -34.30 6.12
N ASP A 77 10.93 -34.65 6.24
CA ASP A 77 11.97 -33.69 6.68
C ASP A 77 12.03 -32.44 5.80
N THR A 78 11.87 -32.62 4.48
CA THR A 78 11.80 -31.51 3.50
C THR A 78 10.57 -30.62 3.69
N SER A 79 9.46 -31.17 4.17
CA SER A 79 8.25 -30.40 4.50
C SER A 79 8.44 -29.59 5.79
N SER A 80 9.08 -30.19 6.79
CA SER A 80 9.45 -29.50 8.03
C SER A 80 10.41 -28.34 7.77
N ALA A 81 11.45 -28.54 6.96
CA ALA A 81 12.37 -27.48 6.56
C ALA A 81 11.67 -26.34 5.82
N THR A 82 10.75 -26.64 4.88
CA THR A 82 9.92 -25.61 4.23
C THR A 82 9.07 -24.86 5.24
N SER A 83 8.47 -25.56 6.22
CA SER A 83 7.62 -24.94 7.24
C SER A 83 8.41 -23.97 8.13
N ASP A 84 9.65 -24.31 8.49
CA ASP A 84 10.55 -23.42 9.23
C ASP A 84 10.89 -22.17 8.42
N ILE A 85 11.15 -22.33 7.13
CA ILE A 85 11.48 -21.20 6.24
C ILE A 85 10.28 -20.28 6.03
N VAL A 86 9.08 -20.83 5.91
CA VAL A 86 7.82 -20.05 5.89
C VAL A 86 7.63 -19.30 7.21
N ARG A 87 7.88 -19.95 8.35
CA ARG A 87 7.80 -19.32 9.68
C ARG A 87 8.81 -18.18 9.85
N GLU A 88 10.04 -18.36 9.38
CA GLU A 88 11.07 -17.32 9.37
C GLU A 88 10.67 -16.14 8.48
N ALA A 89 10.12 -16.40 7.29
CA ALA A 89 9.61 -15.35 6.41
C ALA A 89 8.46 -14.56 7.06
N ARG A 90 7.54 -15.22 7.78
CA ARG A 90 6.50 -14.52 8.56
C ARG A 90 7.10 -13.61 9.62
N GLN A 91 8.12 -14.09 10.35
CA GLN A 91 8.78 -13.29 11.37
C GLN A 91 9.43 -12.05 10.76
N GLN A 92 10.10 -12.17 9.60
CA GLN A 92 10.68 -11.01 8.92
C GLN A 92 9.63 -9.97 8.50
N VAL A 93 8.46 -10.41 8.02
CA VAL A 93 7.36 -9.49 7.68
C VAL A 93 6.85 -8.76 8.93
N LEU A 94 6.71 -9.47 10.05
CA LEU A 94 6.32 -8.87 11.32
C LEU A 94 7.37 -7.88 11.83
N ASP A 95 8.64 -8.25 11.82
CA ASP A 95 9.77 -7.41 12.23
C ASP A 95 9.85 -6.12 11.38
N TYR A 96 9.60 -6.24 10.07
CA TYR A 96 9.60 -5.10 9.16
C TYR A 96 8.54 -4.04 9.49
N CYS A 97 7.42 -4.45 10.10
CA CYS A 97 6.37 -3.57 10.60
C CYS A 97 6.41 -3.38 12.13
N ASN A 98 7.51 -3.78 12.77
CA ASN A 98 7.69 -3.74 14.23
C ASN A 98 6.49 -4.36 14.99
N ALA A 99 5.98 -5.47 14.46
CA ALA A 99 4.79 -6.16 14.94
C ALA A 99 5.20 -7.34 15.83
N SER A 100 4.76 -7.32 17.08
CA SER A 100 5.05 -8.41 18.03
C SER A 100 4.34 -9.71 17.58
N PRO A 101 5.06 -10.84 17.46
CA PRO A 101 4.43 -12.14 17.19
C PRO A 101 3.60 -12.66 18.38
N LYS A 102 3.54 -11.94 19.51
CA LYS A 102 2.56 -12.24 20.56
C LYS A 102 1.17 -11.70 20.22
N ASP A 103 1.13 -10.62 19.45
CA ASP A 103 -0.08 -9.82 19.21
C ASP A 103 -0.55 -9.91 17.75
N TYR A 104 0.36 -10.22 16.83
CA TYR A 104 0.12 -10.23 15.39
C TYR A 104 0.48 -11.56 14.72
N ARG A 105 -0.19 -11.81 13.59
CA ARG A 105 0.08 -12.92 12.66
C ARG A 105 0.25 -12.35 11.26
N CYS A 106 1.11 -12.97 10.47
CA CYS A 106 1.27 -12.68 9.06
C CYS A 106 0.55 -13.78 8.28
N ILE A 107 -0.35 -13.42 7.38
CA ILE A 107 -1.06 -14.32 6.45
C ILE A 107 -0.57 -13.98 5.05
N PHE A 108 0.00 -14.94 4.33
CA PHE A 108 0.43 -14.73 2.95
C PHE A 108 -0.77 -14.74 2.00
N THR A 109 -0.78 -13.80 1.07
CA THR A 109 -1.81 -13.65 0.04
C THR A 109 -1.13 -13.43 -1.31
N SER A 110 -1.89 -13.35 -2.41
CA SER A 110 -1.31 -13.02 -3.71
C SER A 110 -0.91 -11.54 -3.87
N GLY A 111 -1.13 -10.71 -2.84
CA GLY A 111 -0.85 -9.28 -2.85
C GLY A 111 -1.79 -8.51 -1.91
N ALA A 112 -1.54 -7.21 -1.74
CA ALA A 112 -2.38 -6.33 -0.92
C ALA A 112 -3.86 -6.36 -1.34
N THR A 113 -4.17 -6.41 -2.64
CA THR A 113 -5.56 -6.54 -3.12
C THR A 113 -6.25 -7.80 -2.63
N ALA A 114 -5.57 -8.94 -2.63
CA ALA A 114 -6.15 -10.19 -2.12
C ALA A 114 -6.32 -10.16 -0.60
N ALA A 115 -5.39 -9.52 0.12
CA ALA A 115 -5.52 -9.27 1.56
C ALA A 115 -6.72 -8.35 1.88
N LEU A 116 -6.90 -7.26 1.14
CA LEU A 116 -8.05 -6.35 1.27
C LEU A 116 -9.36 -7.08 1.01
N LYS A 117 -9.42 -7.87 -0.07
CA LYS A 117 -10.59 -8.71 -0.38
C LYS A 117 -10.89 -9.67 0.77
N LEU A 118 -9.87 -10.37 1.28
CA LEU A 118 -10.01 -11.30 2.40
C LEU A 118 -10.61 -10.63 3.64
N VAL A 119 -10.10 -9.44 4.00
CA VAL A 119 -10.67 -8.66 5.12
C VAL A 119 -12.12 -8.31 4.82
N GLY A 120 -12.41 -7.71 3.66
CA GLY A 120 -13.77 -7.31 3.31
C GLY A 120 -14.77 -8.47 3.27
N GLU A 121 -14.37 -9.63 2.76
CA GLU A 121 -15.21 -10.83 2.66
C GLU A 121 -15.47 -11.49 4.02
N ALA A 122 -14.46 -11.54 4.89
CA ALA A 122 -14.56 -12.19 6.18
C ALA A 122 -15.00 -11.24 7.31
N PHE A 123 -15.05 -9.93 7.11
CA PHE A 123 -15.45 -8.99 8.14
C PHE A 123 -16.92 -9.24 8.56
N PRO A 124 -17.24 -9.19 9.88
CA PRO A 124 -18.58 -9.48 10.39
C PRO A 124 -19.54 -8.31 10.18
N TRP A 125 -19.80 -7.95 8.92
CA TRP A 125 -20.70 -6.87 8.55
C TRP A 125 -22.13 -7.14 9.06
N SER A 126 -22.82 -6.05 9.40
CA SER A 126 -24.24 -6.03 9.73
C SER A 126 -24.89 -4.76 9.20
N HIS A 127 -26.22 -4.67 9.26
CA HIS A 127 -26.95 -3.44 8.93
C HIS A 127 -26.60 -2.25 9.85
N GLN A 128 -25.98 -2.51 11.00
CA GLN A 128 -25.51 -1.51 11.96
C GLN A 128 -24.02 -1.15 11.77
N SER A 129 -23.30 -1.86 10.90
CA SER A 129 -21.90 -1.60 10.61
C SER A 129 -21.72 -0.39 9.69
N SER A 130 -20.52 0.20 9.76
CA SER A 130 -20.06 1.24 8.86
C SER A 130 -18.67 0.91 8.30
N PHE A 131 -18.50 1.13 7.00
CA PHE A 131 -17.21 1.13 6.32
C PHE A 131 -16.81 2.54 5.92
N THR A 132 -15.80 3.08 6.59
CA THR A 132 -15.28 4.43 6.32
C THR A 132 -13.89 4.34 5.69
N TYR A 133 -13.62 5.14 4.67
CA TYR A 133 -12.31 5.15 4.01
C TYR A 133 -11.93 6.54 3.49
N THR A 134 -10.64 6.86 3.43
CA THR A 134 -10.17 8.13 2.86
C THR A 134 -10.26 8.15 1.32
N MET A 135 -10.43 9.33 0.73
CA MET A 135 -10.57 9.54 -0.72
C MET A 135 -9.33 9.11 -1.52
N GLU A 136 -8.17 9.08 -0.88
CA GLU A 136 -6.85 8.78 -1.46
C GLU A 136 -6.56 7.27 -1.56
N ASN A 137 -7.46 6.44 -1.01
CA ASN A 137 -7.31 4.99 -1.07
C ASN A 137 -7.32 4.47 -2.51
N HIS A 138 -6.54 3.41 -2.71
CA HIS A 138 -6.54 2.67 -3.96
C HIS A 138 -7.89 1.98 -4.22
N ASN A 139 -8.24 1.76 -5.49
CA ASN A 139 -9.49 1.09 -5.89
C ASN A 139 -9.74 -0.26 -5.19
N SER A 140 -8.68 -0.98 -4.81
CA SER A 140 -8.76 -2.24 -4.07
C SER A 140 -9.44 -2.11 -2.71
N VAL A 141 -9.24 -0.98 -2.01
CA VAL A 141 -9.91 -0.70 -0.73
C VAL A 141 -11.39 -0.41 -0.98
N LEU A 142 -11.72 0.30 -2.06
CA LEU A 142 -13.12 0.52 -2.45
C LEU A 142 -13.87 -0.77 -2.73
N GLY A 143 -13.18 -1.85 -3.13
CA GLY A 143 -13.78 -3.17 -3.31
C GLY A 143 -14.43 -3.72 -2.03
N ILE A 144 -13.90 -3.39 -0.85
CA ILE A 144 -14.46 -3.80 0.46
C ILE A 144 -15.90 -3.30 0.63
N ARG A 145 -16.20 -2.12 0.06
CA ARG A 145 -17.52 -1.50 0.10
C ARG A 145 -18.61 -2.41 -0.44
N GLU A 146 -18.31 -3.24 -1.43
CA GLU A 146 -19.30 -4.15 -2.02
C GLU A 146 -19.78 -5.19 -1.00
N TYR A 147 -18.87 -5.72 -0.18
CA TYR A 147 -19.22 -6.64 0.90
C TYR A 147 -20.03 -5.94 2.00
N ALA A 148 -19.57 -4.77 2.45
CA ALA A 148 -20.26 -3.98 3.47
C ALA A 148 -21.71 -3.65 3.04
N LEU A 149 -21.88 -3.06 1.85
CA LEU A 149 -23.20 -2.68 1.34
C LEU A 149 -24.12 -3.89 1.10
N SER A 150 -23.58 -5.04 0.69
CA SER A 150 -24.37 -6.26 0.49
C SER A 150 -25.01 -6.78 1.77
N GLN A 151 -24.39 -6.51 2.92
CA GLN A 151 -24.87 -6.88 4.26
C GLN A 151 -25.67 -5.75 4.94
N GLY A 152 -25.97 -4.67 4.20
CA GLY A 152 -26.76 -3.55 4.69
C GLY A 152 -25.98 -2.51 5.48
N ALA A 153 -24.67 -2.68 5.65
CA ALA A 153 -23.81 -1.69 6.29
C ALA A 153 -23.81 -0.36 5.50
N ALA A 154 -23.43 0.71 6.17
CA ALA A 154 -23.20 2.00 5.53
C ALA A 154 -21.77 2.12 5.02
N ALA A 155 -21.56 3.06 4.09
CA ALA A 155 -20.22 3.36 3.59
C ALA A 155 -20.03 4.87 3.39
N PHE A 156 -18.87 5.36 3.83
CA PHE A 156 -18.51 6.77 3.81
C PHE A 156 -17.10 6.94 3.24
N ALA A 157 -16.98 7.83 2.25
CA ALA A 157 -15.67 8.34 1.88
C ALA A 157 -15.38 9.60 2.69
N ILE A 158 -14.15 9.78 3.16
CA ILE A 158 -13.73 10.96 3.91
C ILE A 158 -12.58 11.69 3.22
N ASP A 159 -12.68 13.01 3.20
CA ASP A 159 -11.56 13.89 2.90
C ASP A 159 -10.95 14.35 4.24
N ILE A 160 -9.64 14.18 4.41
CA ILE A 160 -8.93 14.60 5.63
C ILE A 160 -8.00 15.73 5.23
N GLU A 161 -8.37 16.96 5.58
CA GLU A 161 -7.48 18.11 5.50
C GLU A 161 -6.81 18.32 6.86
N GLU A 162 -5.50 18.06 6.94
CA GLU A 162 -4.70 18.42 8.11
C GLU A 162 -4.44 19.95 8.11
N ALA A 163 -5.05 20.66 9.04
CA ALA A 163 -4.75 22.07 9.28
C ALA A 163 -3.58 22.18 10.26
N VAL A 164 -2.41 22.59 9.76
CA VAL A 164 -1.28 22.98 10.63
C VAL A 164 -1.58 24.39 11.16
N HIS A 165 -1.96 24.50 12.43
CA HIS A 165 -1.95 25.77 13.13
C HIS A 165 -0.55 26.02 13.70
N ASN A 166 0.17 26.97 13.12
CA ASN A 166 1.37 27.56 13.72
C ASN A 166 0.94 28.47 14.88
N ASP A 167 0.55 27.89 16.01
CA ASP A 167 0.35 28.66 17.24
C ASP A 167 1.68 28.76 17.99
N SER A 168 2.31 29.93 17.92
CA SER A 168 3.64 30.23 18.49
C SER A 168 3.70 30.15 20.03
N LEU A 169 2.61 29.73 20.70
CA LEU A 169 2.46 29.74 22.16
C LEU A 169 2.23 28.36 22.79
N SER A 170 2.09 27.28 22.02
CA SER A 170 1.97 25.92 22.58
C SER A 170 3.06 24.99 22.04
N LYS A 171 3.81 24.32 22.94
CA LYS A 171 4.89 23.37 22.59
C LYS A 171 4.39 22.02 22.04
N THR A 172 3.13 21.96 21.63
CA THR A 172 2.51 20.76 21.05
C THR A 172 1.69 21.21 19.84
N PRO A 173 2.09 20.87 18.60
CA PRO A 173 1.26 21.17 17.45
C PRO A 173 -0.07 20.43 17.60
N MET A 174 -1.14 21.19 17.82
CA MET A 174 -2.49 20.66 17.85
C MET A 174 -3.00 20.64 16.41
N THR A 175 -2.84 19.51 15.72
CA THR A 175 -3.40 19.30 14.39
C THR A 175 -4.93 19.23 14.51
N SER A 176 -5.61 20.26 14.02
CA SER A 176 -7.04 20.18 13.72
C SER A 176 -7.19 19.47 12.38
N MET A 177 -8.00 18.42 12.33
CA MET A 177 -8.36 17.72 11.10
C MET A 177 -9.74 18.20 10.69
N ASN A 178 -9.85 18.84 9.53
CA ASN A 178 -11.15 19.06 8.91
C ASN A 178 -11.53 17.80 8.16
N VAL A 179 -12.67 17.20 8.51
CA VAL A 179 -13.13 15.97 7.89
C VAL A 179 -14.44 16.23 7.15
N ALA A 180 -14.43 16.05 5.84
CA ALA A 180 -15.64 16.08 5.03
C ALA A 180 -16.15 14.65 4.79
N LEU A 181 -17.38 14.37 5.24
CA LEU A 181 -18.04 13.08 5.08
C LEU A 181 -18.87 13.03 3.80
N HIS A 182 -18.60 12.05 2.95
CA HIS A 182 -19.33 11.82 1.70
C HIS A 182 -20.06 10.47 1.77
N PRO A 183 -21.38 10.45 2.04
CA PRO A 183 -22.18 9.22 2.02
C PRO A 183 -22.17 8.59 0.62
N VAL A 184 -21.89 7.28 0.56
CA VAL A 184 -21.90 6.58 -0.73
C VAL A 184 -23.31 6.24 -1.16
N GLN A 185 -23.70 6.65 -2.37
CA GLN A 185 -24.98 6.26 -2.96
C GLN A 185 -24.98 4.77 -3.35
N ARG A 186 -25.99 4.04 -2.87
CA ARG A 186 -26.17 2.62 -3.22
C ARG A 186 -26.66 2.48 -4.65
N ARG A 187 -26.06 1.55 -5.41
CA ARG A 187 -26.52 1.20 -6.77
C ARG A 187 -27.90 0.53 -6.77
N ASN A 188 -28.21 -0.27 -5.73
CA ASN A 188 -29.47 -1.00 -5.60
C ASN A 188 -30.10 -0.77 -4.21
N LYS A 189 -31.43 -0.70 -4.14
CA LYS A 189 -32.19 -0.74 -2.87
C LYS A 189 -32.33 -2.19 -2.43
N ILE A 190 -31.66 -2.58 -1.34
CA ILE A 190 -31.84 -3.89 -0.71
C ILE A 190 -32.95 -3.76 0.33
N GLN A 191 -33.97 -4.62 0.26
CA GLN A 191 -34.97 -4.79 1.32
C GLN A 191 -34.37 -5.73 2.38
N PHE A 192 -34.16 -5.21 3.58
CA PHE A 192 -33.81 -6.02 4.74
C PHE A 192 -35.09 -6.45 5.43
N THR A 193 -35.20 -7.73 5.77
CA THR A 193 -36.17 -8.20 6.75
C THR A 193 -35.61 -7.85 8.13
N ASP A 194 -36.40 -7.17 8.96
CA ASP A 194 -36.04 -6.84 10.35
C ASP A 194 -35.82 -8.14 11.15
N GLY A 195 -34.58 -8.64 11.13
CA GLY A 195 -34.12 -9.70 12.00
C GLY A 195 -33.49 -9.09 13.24
N GLU A 196 -33.76 -9.67 14.42
CA GLU A 196 -33.18 -9.18 15.67
C GLU A 196 -31.65 -9.15 15.62
N PRO A 197 -31.01 -8.08 16.13
CA PRO A 197 -29.56 -7.94 16.12
C PRO A 197 -28.91 -9.02 17.00
N THR A 198 -28.00 -9.79 16.41
CA THR A 198 -27.22 -10.82 17.12
C THR A 198 -25.77 -10.34 17.32
N GLY A 199 -25.55 -9.52 18.36
CA GLY A 199 -24.21 -9.12 18.83
C GLY A 199 -23.82 -7.66 18.55
N ASN A 200 -22.60 -7.28 18.98
CA ASN A 200 -22.06 -5.93 18.78
C ASN A 200 -21.73 -5.69 17.30
N ALA A 201 -22.11 -4.52 16.77
CA ALA A 201 -21.74 -4.10 15.43
C ALA A 201 -20.25 -3.69 15.38
N HIS A 202 -19.51 -4.19 14.40
CA HIS A 202 -18.14 -3.77 14.13
C HIS A 202 -18.08 -2.79 12.95
N ASN A 203 -17.22 -1.79 13.07
CA ASN A 203 -16.97 -0.77 12.06
C ASN A 203 -15.53 -0.88 11.55
N LEU A 204 -15.30 -0.57 10.28
CA LEU A 204 -13.98 -0.64 9.66
C LEU A 204 -13.59 0.73 9.09
N PHE A 205 -12.45 1.25 9.52
CA PHE A 205 -11.82 2.43 8.93
C PHE A 205 -10.59 2.03 8.12
N ALA A 206 -10.50 2.47 6.86
CA ALA A 206 -9.37 2.17 5.99
C ALA A 206 -8.71 3.43 5.41
N PHE A 207 -7.38 3.50 5.47
CA PHE A 207 -6.61 4.60 4.86
C PHE A 207 -5.26 4.10 4.33
N PRO A 208 -4.70 4.75 3.29
CA PRO A 208 -3.39 4.37 2.79
C PRO A 208 -2.30 4.98 3.69
N SER A 209 -1.22 4.25 3.91
CA SER A 209 -0.02 4.83 4.54
C SER A 209 0.66 5.87 3.64
N GLU A 210 0.61 5.67 2.33
CA GLU A 210 1.09 6.60 1.31
C GLU A 210 0.16 6.51 0.09
N CYS A 211 -0.33 7.65 -0.38
CA CYS A 211 -1.15 7.71 -1.59
C CYS A 211 -0.29 7.40 -2.83
N ASN A 212 -0.72 6.43 -3.64
CA ASN A 212 -0.03 6.07 -4.88
C ASN A 212 -0.15 7.12 -5.99
N PHE A 213 -0.93 8.18 -5.77
CA PHE A 213 -1.12 9.31 -6.68
C PHE A 213 -0.29 10.52 -6.29
N SER A 214 -0.62 11.15 -5.16
CA SER A 214 0.04 12.38 -4.73
C SER A 214 1.39 12.13 -4.08
N GLY A 215 1.66 10.89 -3.65
CA GLY A 215 2.78 10.58 -2.76
C GLY A 215 2.58 11.10 -1.34
N SER A 216 1.42 11.68 -0.99
CA SER A 216 1.15 12.15 0.37
C SER A 216 1.15 10.97 1.33
N LYS A 217 1.89 11.11 2.43
CA LYS A 217 1.87 10.13 3.53
C LYS A 217 0.84 10.54 4.56
N PHE A 218 0.12 9.55 5.08
CA PHE A 218 -0.89 9.80 6.11
C PHE A 218 -0.26 9.67 7.49
N ASN A 219 -0.68 10.53 8.41
CA ASN A 219 -0.32 10.39 9.80
C ASN A 219 -0.94 9.09 10.37
N LEU A 220 -0.09 8.15 10.81
CA LEU A 220 -0.54 6.89 11.38
C LEU A 220 -1.22 7.05 12.75
N ASP A 221 -1.14 8.23 13.38
CA ASP A 221 -1.96 8.58 14.56
C ASP A 221 -3.46 8.45 14.32
N LEU A 222 -3.91 8.46 13.05
CA LEU A 222 -5.29 8.12 12.69
C LEU A 222 -5.74 6.78 13.28
N VAL A 223 -4.83 5.81 13.44
CA VAL A 223 -5.11 4.54 14.14
C VAL A 223 -5.54 4.81 15.59
N ASN A 224 -4.77 5.63 16.30
CA ASN A 224 -5.03 5.95 17.70
C ASN A 224 -6.27 6.83 17.85
N ILE A 225 -6.47 7.80 16.96
CA ILE A 225 -7.64 8.67 16.94
C ILE A 225 -8.90 7.82 16.74
N MET A 226 -8.94 6.97 15.72
CA MET A 226 -10.12 6.14 15.44
C MET A 226 -10.45 5.14 16.55
N LYS A 227 -9.43 4.58 17.22
CA LYS A 227 -9.65 3.59 18.28
C LYS A 227 -10.02 4.20 19.63
N LYS A 228 -9.60 5.45 19.92
CA LYS A 228 -9.80 6.09 21.23
C LYS A 228 -10.84 7.20 21.21
N ASN A 229 -10.95 7.92 20.11
CA ASN A 229 -11.83 9.08 19.96
C ASN A 229 -12.29 9.22 18.50
N PRO A 230 -13.08 8.25 18.00
CA PRO A 230 -13.58 8.29 16.63
C PRO A 230 -14.46 9.51 16.36
N ALA A 231 -15.07 10.10 17.39
CA ALA A 231 -15.86 11.32 17.28
C ALA A 231 -15.07 12.47 16.63
N ARG A 232 -13.74 12.57 16.82
CA ARG A 232 -12.91 13.60 16.15
C ARG A 232 -12.94 13.53 14.63
N ILE A 233 -13.22 12.36 14.06
CA ILE A 233 -13.27 12.15 12.60
C ILE A 233 -14.74 12.01 12.15
N LEU A 234 -15.61 11.55 13.05
CA LEU A 234 -16.98 11.12 12.74
C LEU A 234 -18.03 11.83 13.61
N GLU A 235 -17.88 13.14 13.87
CA GLU A 235 -18.74 13.95 14.75
C GLU A 235 -20.25 13.83 14.47
N SER A 236 -20.63 13.38 13.27
CA SER A 236 -22.03 13.27 12.79
C SER A 236 -22.43 11.85 12.37
N SER A 237 -21.65 10.82 12.70
CA SER A 237 -21.96 9.42 12.36
C SER A 237 -23.09 8.86 13.23
N PRO A 238 -24.22 8.40 12.66
CA PRO A 238 -25.33 7.82 13.41
C PRO A 238 -25.08 6.38 13.90
N TYR A 239 -23.89 5.82 13.65
CA TYR A 239 -23.53 4.43 13.99
C TYR A 239 -22.97 4.36 15.41
N HIS A 240 -23.53 3.45 16.21
CA HIS A 240 -23.27 3.29 17.64
C HIS A 240 -21.79 3.26 18.03
N GLU A 241 -21.52 3.79 19.23
CA GLU A 241 -20.23 3.75 19.91
C GLU A 241 -19.72 2.30 20.08
N ASP A 242 -18.39 2.16 19.93
CA ASP A 242 -17.51 1.18 20.61
C ASP A 242 -16.82 0.02 19.88
N CYS A 243 -16.86 -0.12 18.54
CA CYS A 243 -16.07 -1.18 17.88
C CYS A 243 -15.45 -0.79 16.53
N TRP A 244 -14.57 0.22 16.52
CA TRP A 244 -13.78 0.59 15.34
C TRP A 244 -12.52 -0.27 15.20
N MET A 245 -12.39 -0.88 14.02
CA MET A 245 -11.18 -1.55 13.58
C MET A 245 -10.51 -0.72 12.49
N VAL A 246 -9.17 -0.74 12.46
CA VAL A 246 -8.40 0.09 11.54
C VAL A 246 -7.57 -0.77 10.60
N LEU A 247 -7.71 -0.50 9.30
CA LEU A 247 -6.95 -1.09 8.22
C LEU A 247 -6.01 -0.05 7.60
N ILE A 248 -4.73 -0.38 7.49
CA ILE A 248 -3.75 0.41 6.75
C ILE A 248 -3.47 -0.27 5.41
N ASP A 249 -3.74 0.43 4.30
CA ASP A 249 -3.19 0.06 3.00
C ASP A 249 -1.73 0.49 2.93
N ALA A 250 -0.84 -0.46 3.20
CA ALA A 250 0.60 -0.24 3.19
C ALA A 250 1.28 -0.67 1.89
N ALA A 251 0.50 -0.99 0.84
CA ALA A 251 1.04 -1.48 -0.42
C ALA A 251 2.05 -0.52 -1.06
N LYS A 252 1.86 0.80 -0.93
CA LYS A 252 2.81 1.80 -1.43
C LYS A 252 3.81 2.26 -0.36
N GLY A 253 3.33 2.61 0.83
CA GLY A 253 4.16 3.22 1.87
C GLY A 253 5.21 2.28 2.46
N CYS A 254 4.98 0.96 2.45
CA CYS A 254 5.94 0.00 3.01
C CYS A 254 7.33 0.03 2.36
N ALA A 255 7.49 0.55 1.14
CA ALA A 255 8.81 0.63 0.49
C ALA A 255 9.72 1.71 1.10
N THR A 256 9.14 2.74 1.72
CA THR A 256 9.87 3.93 2.21
C THR A 256 9.62 4.19 3.69
N GLN A 257 8.49 3.74 4.24
CA GLN A 257 8.08 3.94 5.62
C GLN A 257 7.04 2.88 6.02
N PRO A 258 7.47 1.65 6.38
CA PRO A 258 6.57 0.63 6.88
C PRO A 258 5.90 1.10 8.19
N PRO A 259 4.62 0.75 8.42
CA PRO A 259 3.94 1.07 9.68
C PRO A 259 4.65 0.45 10.88
N ASP A 260 4.80 1.23 11.96
CA ASP A 260 5.31 0.75 13.25
C ASP A 260 4.14 0.32 14.14
N LEU A 261 3.82 -0.97 14.13
CA LEU A 261 2.66 -1.53 14.82
C LEU A 261 2.82 -1.58 16.36
N SER A 262 4.03 -1.35 16.88
CA SER A 262 4.24 -1.13 18.30
C SER A 262 3.72 0.24 18.77
N LYS A 263 3.73 1.25 17.87
CA LYS A 263 3.25 2.61 18.13
C LYS A 263 1.80 2.82 17.68
N TYR A 264 1.44 2.23 16.54
CA TYR A 264 0.15 2.38 15.89
C TYR A 264 -0.50 1.00 15.75
N PRO A 265 -1.18 0.50 16.79
CA PRO A 265 -1.67 -0.88 16.84
C PRO A 265 -2.94 -1.07 15.98
N ALA A 266 -2.75 -0.97 14.65
CA ALA A 266 -3.78 -1.22 13.66
C ALA A 266 -4.22 -2.69 13.69
N ASP A 267 -5.45 -2.95 13.27
CA ASP A 267 -6.05 -4.28 13.30
C ASP A 267 -5.63 -5.09 12.06
N PHE A 268 -5.46 -4.39 10.93
CA PHE A 268 -5.06 -4.96 9.65
C PHE A 268 -4.03 -4.07 8.95
N VAL A 269 -2.97 -4.66 8.40
CA VAL A 269 -2.04 -3.99 7.48
C VAL A 269 -1.83 -4.88 6.27
N VAL A 270 -1.97 -4.32 5.08
CA VAL A 270 -1.79 -5.06 3.82
C VAL A 270 -0.54 -4.61 3.07
N VAL A 271 0.20 -5.57 2.52
CA VAL A 271 1.47 -5.30 1.81
C VAL A 271 1.59 -6.11 0.52
N SER A 272 2.40 -5.61 -0.42
CA SER A 272 2.78 -6.30 -1.65
C SER A 272 4.30 -6.28 -1.81
N PHE A 273 4.96 -7.44 -1.82
CA PHE A 273 6.42 -7.51 -1.78
C PHE A 273 7.10 -6.98 -3.06
N TYR A 274 6.45 -7.18 -4.21
CA TYR A 274 6.95 -6.67 -5.49
C TYR A 274 6.99 -5.13 -5.58
N LYS A 275 6.33 -4.41 -4.65
CA LYS A 275 6.44 -2.95 -4.53
C LYS A 275 7.59 -2.51 -3.60
N ILE A 276 8.08 -3.41 -2.76
CA ILE A 276 9.19 -3.14 -1.82
C ILE A 276 10.53 -3.47 -2.49
N PHE A 277 10.66 -4.68 -3.06
CA PHE A 277 11.93 -5.17 -3.64
C PHE A 277 11.74 -5.96 -4.96
N GLY A 278 10.57 -5.89 -5.60
CA GLY A 278 10.39 -6.30 -7.00
C GLY A 278 10.06 -7.77 -7.24
N TYR A 279 10.80 -8.69 -6.63
CA TYR A 279 10.53 -10.14 -6.72
C TYR A 279 10.25 -10.73 -5.33
N PRO A 280 9.27 -11.63 -5.16
CA PRO A 280 8.37 -12.19 -6.18
C PRO A 280 7.14 -11.31 -6.44
N THR A 281 6.65 -11.37 -7.68
CA THR A 281 5.29 -10.92 -8.02
C THR A 281 4.25 -11.95 -7.60
N GLY A 282 3.00 -11.54 -7.45
CA GLY A 282 1.92 -12.44 -7.03
C GLY A 282 2.03 -12.93 -5.58
N LEU A 283 2.77 -12.21 -4.74
CA LEU A 283 2.85 -12.46 -3.30
C LEU A 283 2.76 -11.14 -2.51
N GLY A 284 1.99 -11.19 -1.43
CA GLY A 284 1.88 -10.14 -0.43
C GLY A 284 1.50 -10.75 0.91
N ALA A 285 1.10 -9.89 1.85
CA ALA A 285 0.65 -10.36 3.15
C ALA A 285 -0.44 -9.47 3.74
N LEU A 286 -1.25 -10.09 4.59
CA LEU A 286 -2.09 -9.46 5.59
C LEU A 286 -1.42 -9.66 6.95
N ILE A 287 -0.98 -8.57 7.57
CA ILE A 287 -0.58 -8.56 8.98
C ILE A 287 -1.85 -8.26 9.78
N ILE A 288 -2.22 -9.17 10.67
CA ILE A 288 -3.49 -9.11 11.39
C ILE A 288 -3.26 -9.24 12.89
N ARG A 289 -3.98 -8.44 13.68
CA ARG A 289 -3.96 -8.56 15.13
C ARG A 289 -4.76 -9.78 15.59
N ASN A 290 -4.30 -10.47 16.63
CA ASN A 290 -4.87 -11.76 17.07
C ASN A 290 -6.33 -11.67 17.51
N ASP A 291 -6.75 -10.55 18.08
CA ASP A 291 -8.15 -10.28 18.43
C ASP A 291 -9.01 -10.01 17.17
N ALA A 292 -8.49 -9.23 16.22
CA ALA A 292 -9.12 -8.97 14.93
C ALA A 292 -9.33 -10.24 14.11
N ALA A 293 -8.34 -11.14 14.09
CA ALA A 293 -8.42 -12.44 13.42
C ALA A 293 -9.57 -13.31 13.92
N LYS A 294 -9.89 -13.25 15.21
CA LYS A 294 -10.99 -14.02 15.82
C LYS A 294 -12.37 -13.50 15.43
N LEU A 295 -12.45 -12.23 15.00
CA LEU A 295 -13.70 -11.60 14.56
C LEU A 295 -14.02 -11.91 13.09
N LEU A 296 -13.00 -12.22 12.28
CA LEU A 296 -13.19 -12.54 10.87
C LEU A 296 -13.91 -13.90 10.71
N LYS A 297 -15.05 -13.87 10.02
CA LYS A 297 -15.92 -15.00 9.71
C LYS A 297 -15.78 -15.41 8.23
N LYS A 298 -14.75 -16.16 7.91
CA LYS A 298 -14.58 -16.72 6.54
C LYS A 298 -15.57 -17.87 6.32
N THR A 299 -16.39 -17.84 5.28
CA THR A 299 -17.35 -18.92 4.95
C THR A 299 -16.72 -20.00 4.08
N TYR A 300 -15.92 -19.60 3.08
CA TYR A 300 -15.20 -20.51 2.20
C TYR A 300 -14.16 -21.34 2.95
N PHE A 301 -13.99 -22.60 2.54
CA PHE A 301 -12.94 -23.48 3.02
C PHE A 301 -12.33 -24.25 1.85
N SER A 302 -11.07 -24.65 2.02
CA SER A 302 -10.29 -25.37 1.02
C SER A 302 -9.26 -26.29 1.68
N GLY A 303 -8.54 -27.07 0.88
CA GLY A 303 -7.34 -27.78 1.36
C GLY A 303 -6.37 -26.83 2.05
N GLY A 304 -5.64 -27.29 3.07
CA GLY A 304 -4.84 -26.42 3.93
C GLY A 304 -5.62 -25.80 5.08
N THR A 305 -6.88 -25.37 4.87
CA THR A 305 -7.71 -24.70 5.90
C THR A 305 -8.55 -25.65 6.76
N VAL A 306 -8.84 -26.86 6.26
CA VAL A 306 -9.62 -27.87 6.96
C VAL A 306 -8.76 -29.01 7.48
N ALA A 307 -9.13 -29.53 8.65
CA ALA A 307 -8.59 -30.76 9.21
C ALA A 307 -9.39 -31.98 8.72
N ALA A 308 -10.70 -31.83 8.52
CA ALA A 308 -11.58 -32.85 7.95
C ALA A 308 -12.82 -32.22 7.32
N SER A 309 -13.35 -32.85 6.28
CA SER A 309 -14.67 -32.57 5.71
C SER A 309 -15.28 -33.88 5.21
N ILE A 310 -16.59 -33.99 5.24
CA ILE A 310 -17.31 -35.17 4.73
C ILE A 310 -18.13 -34.73 3.51
N ALA A 311 -18.18 -35.56 2.47
CA ALA A 311 -18.73 -35.16 1.17
C ALA A 311 -20.27 -35.24 1.08
N ASP A 312 -20.88 -36.17 1.81
CA ASP A 312 -22.30 -36.49 1.76
C ASP A 312 -23.11 -35.90 2.92
N ILE A 313 -22.45 -35.21 3.86
CA ILE A 313 -23.10 -34.45 4.94
C ILE A 313 -22.42 -33.10 5.13
N ASP A 314 -23.16 -32.11 5.64
CA ASP A 314 -22.64 -30.78 5.96
C ASP A 314 -21.79 -30.80 7.24
N PHE A 315 -20.60 -31.41 7.13
CA PHE A 315 -19.62 -31.48 8.21
C PHE A 315 -18.26 -30.95 7.73
N VAL A 316 -17.76 -29.93 8.43
CA VAL A 316 -16.44 -29.35 8.21
C VAL A 316 -15.77 -29.07 9.55
N ARG A 317 -14.59 -29.65 9.75
CA ARG A 317 -13.70 -29.34 10.88
C ARG A 317 -12.54 -28.50 10.38
N ARG A 318 -12.51 -27.23 10.78
CA ARG A 318 -11.43 -26.29 10.43
C ARG A 318 -10.20 -26.44 11.31
N ARG A 319 -9.05 -26.10 10.73
CA ARG A 319 -7.82 -25.89 11.51
C ARG A 319 -7.96 -24.67 12.41
N GLN A 320 -7.18 -24.64 13.48
CA GLN A 320 -7.33 -23.67 14.57
C GLN A 320 -6.28 -22.55 14.52
N GLY A 321 -5.17 -22.73 13.78
CA GLY A 321 -4.19 -21.68 13.55
C GLY A 321 -4.78 -20.53 12.74
N ILE A 322 -4.43 -19.28 13.09
CA ILE A 322 -4.91 -18.09 12.37
C ILE A 322 -4.43 -18.14 10.93
N GLU A 323 -3.15 -18.41 10.69
CA GLU A 323 -2.57 -18.50 9.35
C GLU A 323 -3.25 -19.59 8.53
N GLU A 324 -3.42 -20.78 9.13
CA GLU A 324 -4.04 -21.93 8.48
C GLU A 324 -5.51 -21.67 8.11
N LEU A 325 -6.23 -20.83 8.87
CA LEU A 325 -7.63 -20.51 8.58
C LEU A 325 -7.78 -19.68 7.30
N PHE A 326 -6.79 -18.84 7.01
CA PHE A 326 -6.88 -17.83 5.96
C PHE A 326 -6.05 -18.13 4.70
N GLU A 327 -5.11 -19.09 4.76
CA GLU A 327 -4.31 -19.51 3.60
C GLU A 327 -4.94 -20.70 2.89
N ASP A 328 -5.63 -20.42 1.79
CA ASP A 328 -6.27 -21.44 0.97
C ASP A 328 -5.26 -22.21 0.11
N GLY A 329 -5.38 -23.55 0.16
CA GLY A 329 -4.56 -24.45 -0.63
C GLY A 329 -3.11 -24.52 -0.18
N THR A 330 -2.24 -24.93 -1.11
CA THR A 330 -0.80 -24.92 -0.87
C THR A 330 -0.28 -23.49 -0.99
N ALA A 331 0.31 -22.97 0.09
CA ALA A 331 0.96 -21.66 0.07
C ALA A 331 2.06 -21.62 -1.00
N SER A 332 2.35 -20.43 -1.54
CA SER A 332 3.44 -20.21 -2.52
C SER A 332 4.81 -20.29 -1.85
N PHE A 333 5.16 -21.44 -1.30
CA PHE A 333 6.25 -21.62 -0.34
C PHE A 333 7.63 -21.28 -0.91
N LEU A 334 7.88 -21.49 -2.21
CA LEU A 334 9.12 -21.08 -2.87
C LEU A 334 9.23 -19.56 -3.01
N SER A 335 8.13 -18.90 -3.37
CA SER A 335 8.07 -17.43 -3.42
C SER A 335 8.19 -16.84 -2.01
N ILE A 336 7.57 -17.47 -1.01
CA ILE A 336 7.70 -17.09 0.41
C ILE A 336 9.16 -17.26 0.87
N ALA A 337 9.83 -18.36 0.54
CA ALA A 337 11.25 -18.52 0.84
C ALA A 337 12.09 -17.41 0.20
N SER A 338 11.74 -17.03 -1.03
CA SER A 338 12.45 -16.01 -1.80
C SER A 338 12.34 -14.58 -1.23
N VAL A 339 11.30 -14.25 -0.45
CA VAL A 339 11.16 -12.89 0.11
C VAL A 339 12.28 -12.53 1.08
N ARG A 340 12.89 -13.54 1.73
CA ARG A 340 13.98 -13.35 2.69
C ARG A 340 15.17 -12.62 2.06
N HIS A 341 15.47 -12.95 0.80
CA HIS A 341 16.56 -12.34 0.04
C HIS A 341 16.25 -10.87 -0.30
N GLY A 342 14.98 -10.55 -0.57
CA GLY A 342 14.53 -9.17 -0.74
C GLY A 342 14.67 -8.35 0.55
N PHE A 343 14.22 -8.90 1.68
CA PHE A 343 14.38 -8.25 2.99
C PHE A 343 15.85 -8.06 3.38
N ASN A 344 16.74 -8.99 3.04
CA ASN A 344 18.18 -8.82 3.29
C ASN A 344 18.74 -7.58 2.58
N ILE A 345 18.30 -7.30 1.34
CA ILE A 345 18.69 -6.10 0.61
C ILE A 345 18.15 -4.85 1.32
N ILE A 346 16.86 -4.81 1.64
CA ILE A 346 16.25 -3.66 2.33
C ILE A 346 16.92 -3.39 3.68
N ASN A 347 17.23 -4.43 4.44
CA ASN A 347 17.93 -4.31 5.72
C ASN A 347 19.36 -3.78 5.55
N SER A 348 20.06 -4.16 4.47
CA SER A 348 21.42 -3.67 4.19
C SER A 348 21.45 -2.19 3.78
N LEU A 349 20.41 -1.72 3.07
CA LEU A 349 20.30 -0.31 2.67
C LEU A 349 19.67 0.55 3.78
N THR A 350 18.86 -0.05 4.64
CA THR A 350 17.99 0.58 5.65
C THR A 350 16.85 1.39 5.04
N VAL A 351 15.67 1.28 5.65
CA VAL A 351 14.48 2.04 5.24
C VAL A 351 14.71 3.54 5.31
N SER A 352 15.40 4.03 6.35
CA SER A 352 15.65 5.45 6.53
C SER A 352 16.52 6.04 5.40
N ALA A 353 17.55 5.31 4.93
CA ALA A 353 18.36 5.79 3.80
C ALA A 353 17.57 5.74 2.49
N ILE A 354 16.77 4.70 2.25
CA ILE A 354 15.85 4.62 1.10
C ILE A 354 14.89 5.83 1.11
N LEU A 355 14.33 6.18 2.26
CA LEU A 355 13.46 7.35 2.39
C LEU A 355 14.18 8.64 1.99
N ARG A 356 15.34 8.95 2.58
CA ARG A 356 16.09 10.17 2.27
C ARG A 356 16.49 10.25 0.80
N HIS A 357 17.04 9.15 0.27
CA HIS A 357 17.44 9.04 -1.13
C HIS A 357 16.26 9.31 -2.06
N THR A 358 15.13 8.64 -1.85
CA THR A 358 13.96 8.77 -2.74
C THR A 358 13.26 10.13 -2.58
N ALA A 359 13.25 10.71 -1.38
CA ALA A 359 12.74 12.06 -1.13
C ALA A 359 13.59 13.14 -1.84
N SER A 360 14.92 13.00 -1.83
CA SER A 360 15.83 13.92 -2.54
C SER A 360 15.57 13.94 -4.05
N LEU A 361 15.42 12.76 -4.65
CA LEU A 361 15.10 12.60 -6.08
C LEU A 361 13.74 13.22 -6.43
N ALA A 362 12.71 12.92 -5.63
CA ALA A 362 11.37 13.46 -5.87
C ALA A 362 11.34 14.98 -5.73
N THR A 363 12.09 15.52 -4.76
CA THR A 363 12.22 16.98 -4.55
C THR A 363 12.90 17.65 -5.72
N TYR A 364 14.03 17.10 -6.17
CA TYR A 364 14.75 17.61 -7.34
C TYR A 364 13.85 17.62 -8.58
N VAL A 365 13.20 16.49 -8.90
CA VAL A 365 12.31 16.38 -10.06
C VAL A 365 11.15 17.38 -9.98
N ARG A 366 10.52 17.56 -8.81
CA ARG A 366 9.46 18.56 -8.61
C ARG A 366 9.98 19.97 -8.90
N LYS A 367 11.14 20.34 -8.36
CA LYS A 367 11.77 21.65 -8.59
C LYS A 367 12.04 21.85 -10.08
N THR A 368 12.67 20.90 -10.76
CA THR A 368 12.97 20.97 -12.19
C THR A 368 11.71 21.10 -13.04
N LEU A 369 10.68 20.30 -12.78
CA LEU A 369 9.42 20.41 -13.53
C LEU A 369 8.74 21.77 -13.35
N LEU A 370 8.82 22.36 -12.15
CA LEU A 370 8.25 23.68 -11.87
C LEU A 370 9.04 24.84 -12.50
N THR A 371 10.29 24.66 -12.92
CA THR A 371 11.07 25.69 -13.62
C THR A 371 10.89 25.67 -15.13
N LEU A 372 10.34 24.59 -15.71
CA LEU A 372 10.13 24.48 -17.16
C LEU A 372 9.14 25.55 -17.67
N ARG A 373 9.57 26.31 -18.67
CA ARG A 373 8.79 27.35 -19.37
C ARG A 373 8.83 27.14 -20.88
N HIS A 374 7.72 27.44 -21.54
CA HIS A 374 7.67 27.63 -22.98
C HIS A 374 8.36 28.95 -23.37
N GLU A 375 8.67 29.13 -24.66
CA GLU A 375 9.28 30.37 -25.18
C GLU A 375 8.45 31.63 -24.87
N ASN A 376 7.12 31.47 -24.77
CA ASN A 376 6.20 32.55 -24.39
C ASN A 376 6.12 32.81 -22.87
N GLY A 377 6.96 32.15 -22.08
CA GLY A 377 7.01 32.28 -20.62
C GLY A 377 5.92 31.50 -19.86
N ALA A 378 5.04 30.77 -20.55
CA ALA A 378 4.03 29.94 -19.88
C ALA A 378 4.66 28.69 -19.24
N SER A 379 4.16 28.27 -18.08
CA SER A 379 4.61 27.04 -17.43
C SER A 379 4.27 25.79 -18.25
N VAL A 380 5.26 24.91 -18.43
CA VAL A 380 5.10 23.64 -19.17
C VAL A 380 4.32 22.62 -18.34
N CYS A 381 4.54 22.59 -17.03
CA CYS A 381 4.10 21.52 -16.16
C CYS A 381 3.12 22.01 -15.09
N THR A 382 2.10 21.20 -14.80
CA THR A 382 1.22 21.33 -13.63
C THR A 382 1.41 20.10 -12.76
N LEU A 383 1.89 20.30 -11.53
CA LEU A 383 2.06 19.24 -10.54
C LEU A 383 0.77 19.01 -9.75
N TYR A 384 0.54 17.78 -9.33
CA TYR A 384 -0.58 17.37 -8.48
C TYR A 384 -0.05 16.75 -7.17
N GLY A 385 -0.81 16.91 -6.09
CA GLY A 385 -0.41 16.52 -4.73
C GLY A 385 -0.07 17.71 -3.84
N SER A 386 0.40 17.44 -2.62
CA SER A 386 0.63 18.47 -1.60
C SER A 386 1.52 19.60 -2.11
N SER A 387 1.02 20.83 -1.99
CA SER A 387 1.69 22.06 -2.43
C SER A 387 3.06 22.23 -1.74
N PRO A 388 4.08 22.78 -2.44
CA PRO A 388 5.44 22.99 -1.90
C PRO A 388 5.51 23.82 -0.59
N SER A 389 4.40 24.43 -0.16
CA SER A 389 4.34 25.38 0.94
C SER A 389 3.70 24.86 2.24
N LYS A 390 3.19 23.61 2.28
CA LYS A 390 2.38 23.13 3.43
C LYS A 390 2.91 21.91 4.17
N VAL A 391 3.87 21.19 3.60
CA VAL A 391 4.36 19.93 4.17
C VAL A 391 5.90 19.92 4.05
N PRO A 392 6.66 19.70 5.14
CA PRO A 392 8.11 19.49 5.07
C PRO A 392 8.45 18.40 4.05
N PHE A 393 9.53 18.59 3.28
CA PHE A 393 9.95 17.68 2.21
C PHE A 393 10.14 16.22 2.66
N GLU A 394 10.38 15.99 3.94
CA GLU A 394 10.55 14.68 4.59
C GLU A 394 9.25 13.86 4.67
N GLU A 395 8.09 14.49 4.52
CA GLU A 395 6.77 13.86 4.70
C GLU A 395 6.10 13.46 3.37
N SER A 396 6.69 13.81 2.21
CA SER A 396 6.17 13.39 0.90
C SER A 396 6.92 12.16 0.36
N GLY A 397 6.16 11.14 -0.04
CA GLY A 397 6.67 9.96 -0.73
C GLY A 397 7.20 10.25 -2.14
N PRO A 398 7.92 9.30 -2.74
CA PRO A 398 8.63 9.49 -4.01
C PRO A 398 7.72 9.30 -5.22
N VAL A 399 6.60 10.02 -5.26
CA VAL A 399 5.66 10.04 -6.38
C VAL A 399 5.49 11.47 -6.85
N VAL A 400 5.74 11.70 -8.14
CA VAL A 400 5.54 13.01 -8.77
C VAL A 400 4.49 12.84 -9.86
N THR A 401 3.29 13.33 -9.57
CA THR A 401 2.19 13.33 -10.54
C THR A 401 2.10 14.69 -11.20
N PHE A 402 1.97 14.70 -12.52
CA PHE A 402 1.93 15.93 -13.30
C PHE A 402 1.15 15.77 -14.60
N ASN A 403 0.74 16.90 -15.16
CA ASN A 403 0.28 17.03 -16.55
C ASN A 403 1.11 18.11 -17.25
N LEU A 404 1.26 17.97 -18.57
CA LEU A 404 1.98 18.92 -19.40
C LEU A 404 1.01 19.77 -20.24
N LYS A 405 1.32 21.05 -20.38
CA LYS A 405 0.62 22.00 -21.24
C LYS A 405 1.43 22.35 -22.47
N ARG A 406 0.75 22.59 -23.58
CA ARG A 406 1.30 23.23 -24.78
C ARG A 406 1.47 24.73 -24.56
N SER A 407 2.20 25.39 -25.45
CA SER A 407 2.42 26.84 -25.40
C SER A 407 1.13 27.65 -25.52
N ASP A 408 0.09 27.11 -26.16
CA ASP A 408 -1.25 27.70 -26.25
C ASP A 408 -2.12 27.49 -24.99
N GLY A 409 -1.62 26.78 -23.98
CA GLY A 409 -2.32 26.45 -22.74
C GLY A 409 -3.17 25.18 -22.79
N SER A 410 -3.32 24.54 -23.96
CA SER A 410 -3.99 23.24 -24.08
C SER A 410 -3.17 22.11 -23.44
N TRP A 411 -3.82 20.99 -23.08
CA TRP A 411 -3.14 19.86 -22.43
C TRP A 411 -2.59 18.86 -23.43
N PHE A 412 -1.36 18.38 -23.20
CA PHE A 412 -0.89 17.15 -23.83
C PHE A 412 -1.71 15.96 -23.30
N GLY A 413 -2.07 15.03 -24.18
CA GLY A 413 -2.77 13.82 -23.73
C GLY A 413 -1.82 12.93 -22.93
N TYR A 414 -2.27 12.30 -21.84
CA TYR A 414 -1.40 11.46 -21.01
C TYR A 414 -0.70 10.34 -21.81
N ARG A 415 -1.43 9.70 -22.76
CA ARG A 415 -0.85 8.68 -23.67
C ARG A 415 0.19 9.23 -24.63
N GLU A 416 0.03 10.49 -25.03
CA GLU A 416 1.00 11.18 -25.90
C GLU A 416 2.30 11.40 -25.14
N VAL A 417 2.21 11.91 -23.91
CA VAL A 417 3.38 12.10 -23.02
C VAL A 417 4.07 10.78 -22.72
N GLU A 418 3.31 9.74 -22.34
CA GLU A 418 3.84 8.41 -22.06
C GLU A 418 4.58 7.83 -23.26
N LYS A 419 4.00 7.94 -24.47
CA LYS A 419 4.62 7.43 -25.69
C LYS A 419 5.90 8.18 -26.05
N LEU A 420 5.91 9.50 -25.92
CA LEU A 420 7.11 10.31 -26.18
C LEU A 420 8.22 10.04 -25.14
N ALA A 421 7.85 9.86 -23.87
CA ALA A 421 8.77 9.43 -22.82
C ALA A 421 9.38 8.06 -23.14
N SER A 422 8.55 7.08 -23.52
CA SER A 422 8.99 5.74 -23.89
C SER A 422 9.94 5.73 -25.09
N LEU A 423 9.65 6.53 -26.13
CA LEU A 423 10.55 6.73 -27.27
C LEU A 423 11.90 7.35 -26.87
N SER A 424 11.94 8.05 -25.74
CA SER A 424 13.15 8.64 -25.15
C SER A 424 13.79 7.73 -24.08
N GLY A 425 13.33 6.48 -23.95
CA GLY A 425 13.83 5.51 -22.98
C GLY A 425 13.28 5.68 -21.55
N ILE A 426 12.36 6.61 -21.33
CA ILE A 426 11.79 6.92 -20.00
C ILE A 426 10.46 6.16 -19.82
N GLN A 427 10.38 5.31 -18.80
CA GLN A 427 9.18 4.53 -18.49
C GLN A 427 8.38 5.23 -17.40
N LEU A 428 7.24 5.82 -17.79
CA LEU A 428 6.26 6.45 -16.91
C LEU A 428 5.02 5.55 -16.78
N ARG A 429 4.10 5.92 -15.88
CA ARG A 429 2.80 5.24 -15.70
C ARG A 429 1.64 6.21 -15.88
N ASP A 430 0.55 5.72 -16.46
CA ASP A 430 -0.75 6.38 -16.45
C ASP A 430 -1.51 6.14 -15.12
N ALA A 431 -2.23 7.15 -14.64
CA ALA A 431 -2.90 7.12 -13.34
C ALA A 431 -4.22 6.30 -13.37
N PHE A 432 -4.14 4.98 -13.57
CA PHE A 432 -5.33 4.14 -13.82
C PHE A 432 -6.06 3.60 -12.58
N ALA A 433 -5.50 3.75 -11.36
CA ALA A 433 -5.94 2.96 -10.21
C ALA A 433 -6.40 3.76 -8.96
N ILE A 434 -6.72 5.05 -9.13
CA ILE A 434 -7.32 5.90 -8.10
C ILE A 434 -8.76 6.25 -8.52
N PRO A 435 -9.71 6.46 -7.59
CA PRO A 435 -11.11 6.73 -7.94
C PRO A 435 -11.28 7.95 -8.86
N VAL A 436 -12.32 7.91 -9.69
CA VAL A 436 -12.59 8.88 -10.77
C VAL A 436 -12.61 10.35 -10.28
N HIS A 437 -12.96 10.61 -9.02
CA HIS A 437 -12.96 11.96 -8.47
C HIS A 437 -11.55 12.59 -8.43
N VAL A 438 -10.51 11.78 -8.21
CA VAL A 438 -9.09 12.23 -8.31
C VAL A 438 -8.64 12.26 -9.78
N GLN A 439 -9.17 11.37 -10.63
CA GLN A 439 -8.92 11.41 -12.08
C GLN A 439 -9.55 12.64 -12.76
N ASN A 440 -10.65 13.19 -12.22
CA ASN A 440 -11.28 14.41 -12.73
C ASN A 440 -10.38 15.65 -12.57
N ILE A 441 -9.42 15.63 -11.64
CA ILE A 441 -8.38 16.66 -11.51
C ILE A 441 -7.36 16.57 -12.69
N LEU A 442 -7.26 15.40 -13.32
CA LEU A 442 -6.37 15.12 -14.45
C LEU A 442 -7.06 15.14 -15.82
N ALA A 443 -8.39 15.08 -15.88
CA ALA A 443 -9.12 14.91 -17.13
C ALA A 443 -10.06 16.10 -17.41
N CYS A 444 -9.59 17.01 -18.26
CA CYS A 444 -10.48 17.57 -19.26
C CYS A 444 -11.00 16.42 -20.15
N LEU A 445 -12.26 16.00 -19.90
CA LEU A 445 -13.15 15.12 -20.71
C LEU A 445 -12.78 13.62 -20.75
N THR A 446 -13.70 12.64 -20.66
CA THR A 446 -15.06 12.56 -21.22
C THR A 446 -15.93 11.57 -20.42
N TRP A 447 -17.13 11.99 -20.01
CA TRP A 447 -18.29 11.11 -19.85
C TRP A 447 -18.84 10.80 -21.26
N ILE A 448 -19.12 9.53 -21.56
CA ILE A 448 -20.17 9.00 -22.46
C ILE A 448 -19.75 7.56 -22.80
N PHE A 449 -20.46 6.59 -22.23
CA PHE A 449 -21.19 5.61 -23.03
C PHE A 449 -22.35 5.09 -22.16
N SER A 450 -23.51 5.73 -22.34
CA SER A 450 -24.79 5.06 -22.19
C SER A 450 -25.35 4.88 -23.60
N ARG A 451 -25.94 3.70 -23.84
CA ARG A 451 -26.53 3.21 -25.11
C ARG A 451 -25.46 2.71 -26.08
N THR A 452 -25.42 1.43 -26.45
CA THR A 452 -26.49 0.44 -26.62
C THR A 452 -26.28 -0.85 -25.85
#